data_AF-A0A943LGZ4-F1
#
_entry.id   AF-A0A943LGZ4-F1
#
_cell.length_a   1.000
_cell.length_b   1.000
_cell.length_c   1.000
_cell.angle_alpha   90.00
_cell.angle_beta   90.00
_cell.angle_gamma   90.00
#
_symmetry.space_group_name_H-M   'P 1'
#
loop_
_entity.id
_entity.type
_entity.pdbx_description
1 polymer ?
#
loop_
_entity_poly.entity_id
_entity_poly.type
_entity_poly.pdbx_seq_one_letter_code
_entity_poly.pdbx_strand_id
1 'polypeptide(L)'
;MKYKPTSVIERWALDKATKNEDISQCFFCKHSLPKGKCDAFPNGIPKEIKENFFIHTKPYEGDNGILFEAEKDEYNNINFQAMKKESLDELINRKKK
;
A
#
# COMPACT_ATOMS: atom_id res chain seq x y z
N MET A 1 13.23 -21.92 21.89
CA MET A 1 12.03 -22.42 21.16
C MET A 1 11.50 -21.25 20.34
N LYS A 2 11.57 -21.31 18.99
CA LYS A 2 11.13 -20.18 18.13
C LYS A 2 9.64 -20.35 17.85
N TYR A 3 8.82 -19.48 18.43
CA TYR A 3 7.38 -19.45 18.21
C TYR A 3 7.08 -19.21 16.71
N LYS A 4 6.12 -19.96 16.14
CA LYS A 4 5.66 -19.81 14.75
C LYS A 4 4.18 -19.44 14.78
N PRO A 5 3.78 -18.27 14.25
CA PRO A 5 2.37 -17.86 14.25
C PRO A 5 1.54 -18.78 13.36
N THR A 6 0.33 -19.10 13.83
CA THR A 6 -0.58 -20.07 13.19
C THR A 6 -1.69 -19.42 12.38
N SER A 7 -1.81 -18.10 12.41
CA SER A 7 -2.79 -17.34 11.65
C SER A 7 -2.21 -16.07 11.03
N VAL A 8 -2.87 -15.58 9.98
CA VAL A 8 -2.54 -14.30 9.34
C VAL A 8 -2.61 -13.16 10.36
N ILE A 9 -3.59 -13.18 11.27
CA ILE A 9 -3.77 -12.19 12.34
C ILE A 9 -2.61 -12.23 13.34
N GLU A 10 -2.17 -13.41 13.77
CA GLU A 10 -1.02 -13.55 14.69
C GLU A 10 0.29 -13.13 14.04
N ARG A 11 0.47 -13.43 12.75
CA ARG A 11 1.61 -12.96 11.98
C ARG A 11 1.62 -11.43 11.89
N TRP A 12 0.47 -10.82 11.59
CA TRP A 12 0.30 -9.36 11.57
C TRP A 12 0.56 -8.69 12.92
N ALA A 13 0.19 -9.34 14.04
CA ALA A 13 0.46 -8.81 15.38
C ALA A 13 1.96 -8.81 15.72
N LEU A 14 2.71 -9.80 15.24
CA LEU A 14 4.17 -9.89 15.41
C LEU A 14 4.90 -8.92 14.48
N ASP A 15 4.46 -8.77 13.23
CA ASP A 15 5.08 -7.88 12.24
C ASP A 15 4.93 -6.39 12.63
N LYS A 16 3.86 -6.01 13.36
CA LYS A 16 3.72 -4.66 13.96
C LYS A 16 4.84 -4.29 14.93
N ALA A 17 5.49 -5.26 15.56
CA ALA A 17 6.58 -5.01 16.50
C ALA A 17 7.94 -4.82 15.80
N THR A 18 8.06 -5.12 14.50
CA THR A 18 9.34 -5.08 13.78
C THR A 18 9.19 -4.50 12.37
N LYS A 19 9.08 -3.17 12.29
CA LYS A 19 9.24 -2.34 11.07
C LYS A 19 8.24 -2.64 9.93
N ASN A 20 7.25 -1.76 9.81
CA ASN A 20 6.42 -1.49 8.63
C ASN A 20 6.97 -2.08 7.33
N GLU A 21 6.40 -3.20 6.89
CA GLU A 21 6.42 -3.53 5.47
C GLU A 21 5.37 -2.63 4.80
N ASP A 22 5.82 -1.72 3.95
CA ASP A 22 4.98 -0.81 3.15
C ASP A 22 4.22 -1.62 2.08
N ILE A 23 3.26 -2.45 2.51
CA ILE A 23 2.46 -3.25 1.60
C ILE A 23 1.54 -2.29 0.83
N SER A 24 1.73 -2.23 -0.49
CA SER A 24 0.93 -1.38 -1.37
C SER A 24 -0.55 -1.78 -1.32
N GLN A 25 -1.45 -0.79 -1.28
CA GLN A 25 -2.90 -0.99 -1.44
C GLN A 25 -3.22 -1.82 -2.70
N CYS A 26 -2.38 -1.73 -3.74
CA CYS A 26 -2.57 -2.44 -5.00
C CYS A 26 -2.58 -3.97 -4.83
N PHE A 27 -1.97 -4.52 -3.78
CA PHE A 27 -2.00 -5.96 -3.51
C PHE A 27 -3.38 -6.47 -3.07
N PHE A 28 -4.22 -5.59 -2.55
CA PHE A 28 -5.55 -5.93 -2.04
C PHE A 28 -6.66 -5.58 -3.03
N CYS A 29 -6.30 -4.98 -4.18
CA CYS A 29 -7.24 -4.52 -5.18
C CYS A 29 -7.57 -5.65 -6.18
N LYS A 30 -8.86 -5.83 -6.47
CA LYS A 30 -9.39 -6.77 -7.47
C LYS A 30 -8.86 -6.53 -8.88
N HIS A 31 -8.54 -5.28 -9.21
CA HIS A 31 -8.06 -4.88 -10.53
C HIS A 31 -6.55 -5.01 -10.72
N SER A 32 -5.83 -5.52 -9.71
CA SER A 32 -4.38 -5.62 -9.73
C SER A 32 -3.90 -6.66 -10.74
N LEU A 33 -2.96 -6.27 -11.60
CA LEU A 33 -2.36 -7.12 -12.62
C LEU A 33 -0.85 -7.30 -12.36
N PRO A 34 -0.25 -8.40 -12.84
CA PRO A 34 1.20 -8.60 -12.75
C PRO A 34 2.01 -7.44 -13.33
N LYS A 35 3.25 -7.28 -12.85
CA LYS A 35 4.19 -6.22 -13.28
C LYS A 35 3.74 -4.80 -12.90
N GLY A 36 2.93 -4.65 -11.85
CA GLY A 36 2.56 -3.35 -11.29
C GLY A 36 1.68 -2.53 -12.23
N LYS A 37 0.70 -3.21 -12.83
CA LYS A 37 -0.33 -2.67 -13.72
C LYS A 37 -1.70 -2.96 -13.10
N CYS A 38 -2.74 -2.29 -13.58
CA CYS A 38 -4.12 -2.62 -13.27
C CYS A 38 -5.02 -2.21 -14.44
N ASP A 39 -6.30 -2.55 -14.39
CA ASP A 39 -7.27 -2.13 -15.41
C ASP A 39 -7.37 -0.60 -15.52
N ALA A 40 -7.22 0.12 -14.40
CA ALA A 40 -7.15 1.58 -14.36
C ALA A 40 -5.88 2.12 -15.06
N PHE A 41 -4.73 1.46 -14.86
CA PHE A 41 -3.43 1.87 -15.37
C PHE A 41 -2.74 0.72 -16.14
N PRO A 42 -3.18 0.40 -17.39
CA PRO A 42 -2.64 -0.72 -18.16
C PRO A 42 -1.18 -0.51 -18.57
N ASN A 43 -0.71 0.74 -18.58
CA ASN A 43 0.67 1.11 -18.88
C ASN A 43 1.58 1.10 -17.65
N GLY A 44 1.01 0.99 -16.44
CA GLY A 44 1.74 0.94 -15.17
C GLY A 44 1.16 1.89 -14.14
N ILE A 45 1.02 1.41 -12.91
CA ILE A 45 0.43 2.19 -11.81
C ILE A 45 1.41 3.32 -11.41
N PRO A 46 0.93 4.58 -11.26
CA PRO A 46 1.72 5.70 -10.76
C PRO A 46 2.44 5.39 -9.44
N LYS A 47 3.65 5.93 -9.30
CA LYS A 47 4.48 5.72 -8.10
C LYS A 47 3.76 6.14 -6.82
N GLU A 48 3.03 7.25 -6.87
CA GLU A 48 2.29 7.78 -5.71
C GLU A 48 1.19 6.82 -5.23
N ILE A 49 0.56 6.08 -6.14
CA ILE A 49 -0.43 5.07 -5.80
C ILE A 49 0.26 3.79 -5.30
N LYS A 50 1.34 3.36 -5.99
CA LYS A 50 2.13 2.18 -5.60
C LYS A 50 2.70 2.31 -4.20
N GLU A 51 3.20 3.49 -3.84
CA GLU A 51 3.84 3.77 -2.55
C GLU A 51 2.85 4.27 -1.50
N ASN A 52 1.53 4.15 -1.74
CA ASN A 52 0.49 4.58 -0.81
C ASN A 52 0.59 6.08 -0.42
N PHE A 53 1.19 6.94 -1.24
CA PHE A 53 1.09 8.40 -1.09
C PHE A 53 -0.28 8.94 -1.50
N PHE A 54 -0.94 8.24 -2.42
CA PHE A 54 -2.31 8.49 -2.84
C PHE A 54 -3.11 7.20 -2.71
N ILE A 55 -4.16 7.21 -1.89
CA ILE A 55 -5.07 6.06 -1.77
C ILE A 55 -6.08 6.13 -2.93
N HIS A 56 -6.11 5.11 -3.78
CA HIS A 56 -6.89 5.07 -5.03
C HIS A 56 -8.38 4.80 -4.78
N THR A 57 -8.92 5.33 -3.68
CA THR A 57 -10.36 5.42 -3.38
C THR A 57 -10.97 6.72 -3.90
N LYS A 58 -10.15 7.56 -4.56
CA LYS A 58 -10.53 8.81 -5.21
C LYS A 58 -10.06 8.79 -6.67
N PRO A 59 -10.76 9.48 -7.58
CA PRO A 59 -10.32 9.58 -8.97
C PRO A 59 -8.90 10.15 -9.08
N TYR A 60 -8.10 9.56 -9.97
CA TYR A 60 -6.74 9.98 -10.28
C TYR A 60 -6.59 10.15 -11.80
N GLU A 61 -5.75 11.09 -12.23
CA GLU A 61 -5.58 11.37 -13.66
C GLU A 61 -5.15 10.12 -14.44
N GLY A 62 -5.94 9.75 -15.46
CA GLY A 62 -5.64 8.61 -16.32
C GLY A 62 -6.02 7.24 -15.75
N ASP A 63 -6.83 7.17 -14.70
CA ASP A 63 -7.28 5.92 -14.07
C ASP A 63 -8.45 5.21 -14.81
N ASN A 64 -8.82 5.70 -15.98
CA ASN A 64 -9.96 5.21 -16.78
C ASN A 64 -11.30 5.15 -16.01
N GLY A 65 -11.44 5.92 -14.93
CA GLY A 65 -12.63 5.93 -14.09
C GLY A 65 -12.79 4.70 -13.18
N ILE A 66 -11.75 3.87 -13.05
CA ILE A 66 -11.75 2.68 -12.20
C ILE A 66 -11.05 3.02 -10.88
N LEU A 67 -11.74 2.77 -9.77
CA LEU A 67 -11.24 3.00 -8.41
C LEU A 67 -10.85 1.68 -7.73
N PHE A 68 -10.24 1.79 -6.56
CA PHE A 68 -9.95 0.66 -5.70
C PHE A 68 -11.23 -0.11 -5.31
N GLU A 69 -11.23 -1.40 -5.60
CA GLU A 69 -12.21 -2.37 -5.11
C GLU A 69 -11.43 -3.53 -4.48
N ALA A 70 -11.77 -3.90 -3.24
CA ALA A 70 -11.08 -4.99 -2.57
C ALA A 70 -11.34 -6.33 -3.28
N GLU A 71 -10.29 -7.15 -3.42
CA GLU A 71 -10.45 -8.51 -4.00
C GLU A 71 -11.27 -9.42 -3.08
N LYS A 72 -11.19 -9.20 -1.77
CA LYS A 72 -11.91 -9.99 -0.76
C LYS A 72 -12.53 -9.09 0.30
N ASP A 73 -13.67 -9.52 0.84
CA ASP A 73 -14.40 -8.78 1.87
C ASP A 73 -13.59 -8.54 3.14
N GLU A 74 -12.68 -9.46 3.48
CA GLU A 74 -11.77 -9.34 4.63
C GLU A 74 -10.83 -8.13 4.53
N TYR A 75 -10.59 -7.60 3.32
CA TYR A 75 -9.73 -6.44 3.08
C TYR A 75 -10.46 -5.09 3.16
N ASN A 76 -11.80 -5.08 3.23
CA ASN A 76 -12.59 -3.85 3.32
C ASN A 76 -12.30 -3.03 4.60
N ASN A 77 -11.79 -3.68 5.65
CA ASN A 77 -11.44 -3.04 6.92
C ASN A 77 -9.97 -2.59 7.00
N ILE A 78 -9.19 -2.76 5.93
CA ILE A 78 -7.80 -2.30 5.89
C ILE A 78 -7.79 -0.78 5.73
N ASN A 79 -7.28 -0.08 6.75
CA ASN A 79 -7.07 1.36 6.68
C ASN A 79 -5.72 1.68 6.02
N PHE A 80 -5.74 1.95 4.71
CA PHE A 80 -4.59 2.52 4.02
C PHE A 80 -4.52 4.01 4.36
N GLN A 81 -3.54 4.40 5.18
CA GLN A 81 -3.26 5.81 5.39
C GLN A 81 -2.28 6.31 4.35
N ALA A 82 -2.62 7.42 3.69
CA ALA A 82 -1.68 8.10 2.83
C ALA A 82 -0.43 8.44 3.65
N MET A 83 0.75 7.96 3.23
CA MET A 83 1.98 8.34 3.90
C MET A 83 2.13 9.86 3.81
N LYS A 84 2.26 10.54 4.95
CA LYS A 84 2.58 11.96 4.93
C LYS A 84 3.94 12.14 4.26
N LYS A 85 4.01 13.03 3.26
CA LYS A 85 5.26 13.49 2.63
C LYS A 85 6.19 14.25 3.60
N GLU A 86 5.88 14.28 4.90
CA GLU A 86 6.76 14.87 5.90
C GLU A 86 8.02 14.02 6.08
N SER A 87 9.12 14.59 5.59
CA SER A 87 10.49 14.39 6.01
C SER A 87 11.43 13.50 5.19
N LEU A 88 11.23 13.20 3.89
CA LEU A 88 12.43 12.75 3.14
C LEU A 88 13.49 13.88 3.13
N ASP A 89 13.07 15.12 2.90
CA ASP A 89 13.94 16.30 2.94
C ASP A 89 14.39 16.67 4.37
N GLU A 90 13.54 16.51 5.39
CA GLU A 90 13.95 16.77 6.79
C GLU A 90 14.84 15.65 7.36
N LEU A 91 14.69 14.39 6.92
CA LEU A 91 15.61 13.29 7.25
C LEU A 91 16.96 13.48 6.56
N ILE A 92 16.98 13.96 5.32
CA ILE A 92 18.22 14.31 4.60
C ILE A 92 18.93 15.48 5.29
N ASN A 93 18.19 16.51 5.74
CA ASN A 93 18.78 17.65 6.46
C ASN A 93 19.26 17.30 7.88
N ARG A 94 18.64 16.33 8.58
CA ARG A 94 19.15 15.84 9.87
C ARG A 94 20.45 15.04 9.75
N LYS A 95 20.72 14.39 8.61
CA LYS A 95 21.94 13.60 8.37
C LYS A 95 23.14 14.42 7.90
N LYS A 96 22.96 15.73 7.66
CA LYS A 96 24.01 16.67 7.24
C LYS A 96 24.53 17.57 8.39
N LYS A 97 24.15 17.30 9.64
CA LYS A 97 24.58 18.04 10.83
C LYS A 97 25.44 17.17 11.74
#